data_AF-A0A2Z3YQR1-F1
#
_entry.id   AF-A0A2Z3YQR1-F1
#
_cell.length_a   1.000
_cell.length_b   1.000
_cell.length_c   1.000
_cell.angle_alpha   90.00
_cell.angle_beta   90.00
_cell.angle_gamma   90.00
#
_symmetry.space_group_name_H-M   'P 1'
#
loop_
_entity.id
_entity.type
_entity.pdbx_description
1 polymer ?
#
loop_
_entity_poly.entity_id
_entity_poly.type
_entity_poly.pdbx_seq_one_letter_code
_entity_poly.pdbx_strand_id
1 'polypeptide(L)'
;MVMAGAAGGRRSVLREAWLDNVTAYTDVHVFWVEHGHARVMVGGELYRLGELEALQIPPGVTVDYIRTTEGSVALSVLIPANSFPDVPSEVVREVLDRDTADVLLHLYSRWKLSDWKGHDPRNPLANLGGSTAQTDAPLVSGSEIPSMTLPPLPDHQAAKKIGQMILDDPSDQRSVAEWARTVGYTARHITERFRVSTGLSFGAWRQRVRTVKAFHLIRQGIPVEDAAEAVGYGSPSSLSAAFHRETGIRPSAIRKTRRNGSGSTVGSSSAEVWSGNTLAGILGTARAIPAADMWTRVNSFHVMIWMVRGSGKLVMGDSVVDLSAGDGVWIPAGVWHRLRMDAGGLMVPVGELPSAVALRRRHIQPSYFSMDRRAEILYRSMVSFTSLRPVGETGVDMDDLVPVGVDLRSQGDPVLGRLLDEESFHEVSEKLLAERFGCSQRRFDQRFLSATGQCFEQWVIDRKMLRARTLLANPELSVTEIALRVGYHHGSSFTRAFLGTHGIKRTDYRQAYLRRQSVSIGVE
;
A
#
# COMPACT_ATOMS: atom_id res chain seq x y z
N MET A 1 -19.17 36.13 -6.31
CA MET A 1 -20.24 35.17 -6.65
C MET A 1 -20.21 34.96 -8.16
N VAL A 2 -19.38 34.03 -8.61
CA VAL A 2 -19.33 33.58 -10.02
C VAL A 2 -19.66 32.10 -9.94
N MET A 3 -20.82 31.73 -10.46
CA MET A 3 -21.31 30.35 -10.52
C MET A 3 -20.34 29.53 -11.37
N ALA A 4 -19.57 28.65 -10.72
CA ALA A 4 -18.81 27.61 -11.41
C ALA A 4 -19.82 26.73 -12.15
N GLY A 5 -19.69 26.67 -13.47
CA GLY A 5 -20.55 25.85 -14.31
C GLY A 5 -20.52 24.40 -13.84
N ALA A 6 -21.70 23.87 -13.51
CA ALA A 6 -21.89 22.46 -13.27
C ALA A 6 -21.45 21.71 -14.54
N ALA A 7 -20.27 21.10 -14.49
CA ALA A 7 -19.91 20.06 -15.44
C ALA A 7 -20.92 18.93 -15.24
N GLY A 8 -21.93 18.86 -16.11
CA GLY A 8 -22.81 17.71 -16.25
C GLY A 8 -22.00 16.53 -16.75
N GLY A 9 -21.19 15.95 -15.86
CA GLY A 9 -20.40 14.75 -16.12
C GLY A 9 -21.34 13.56 -16.24
N ARG A 10 -21.16 12.77 -17.30
CA ARG A 10 -21.76 11.45 -17.43
C ARG A 10 -21.41 10.67 -16.15
N ARG A 11 -22.41 10.28 -15.34
CA ARG A 11 -22.16 9.42 -14.17
C ARG A 11 -21.47 8.15 -14.67
N SER A 12 -20.27 7.88 -14.17
CA SER A 12 -19.57 6.64 -14.52
C SER A 12 -20.37 5.45 -14.01
N VAL A 13 -20.48 4.41 -14.84
CA VAL A 13 -21.13 3.16 -14.45
C VAL A 13 -20.15 2.43 -13.54
N LEU A 14 -20.52 2.24 -12.27
CA LEU A 14 -19.70 1.50 -11.30
C LEU A 14 -19.86 0.01 -11.60
N ARG A 15 -18.97 -0.55 -12.41
CA ARG A 15 -19.06 -1.97 -12.81
C ARG A 15 -18.82 -2.88 -11.62
N GLU A 16 -19.41 -4.06 -11.70
CA GLU A 16 -19.05 -5.18 -10.83
C GLU A 16 -17.52 -5.41 -10.83
N ALA A 17 -16.97 -5.61 -9.64
CA ALA A 17 -15.57 -5.88 -9.42
C ALA A 17 -15.38 -7.20 -8.68
N TRP A 18 -14.26 -7.87 -8.95
CA TRP A 18 -13.96 -9.19 -8.40
C TRP A 18 -12.54 -9.26 -7.86
N LEU A 19 -12.35 -10.14 -6.89
CA LEU A 19 -11.06 -10.56 -6.34
C LEU A 19 -11.08 -12.09 -6.23
N ASP A 20 -9.97 -12.72 -6.61
CA ASP A 20 -9.75 -14.15 -6.46
C ASP A 20 -9.34 -14.51 -5.02
N ASN A 21 -8.81 -15.70 -4.83
CA ASN A 21 -8.38 -16.20 -3.53
C ASN A 21 -7.30 -15.32 -2.86
N VAL A 22 -7.52 -14.98 -1.59
CA VAL A 22 -6.59 -14.19 -0.77
C VAL A 22 -6.54 -14.75 0.64
N THR A 23 -5.34 -14.95 1.18
CA THR A 23 -5.14 -15.32 2.59
C THR A 23 -4.16 -14.35 3.25
N ALA A 24 -4.62 -13.63 4.27
CA ALA A 24 -3.78 -12.82 5.15
C ALA A 24 -3.40 -13.64 6.38
N TYR A 25 -2.11 -13.80 6.68
CA TYR A 25 -1.65 -14.75 7.71
C TYR A 25 -1.26 -14.12 9.05
N THR A 26 -1.00 -12.82 9.06
CA THR A 26 -0.54 -12.03 10.22
C THR A 26 -1.53 -10.96 10.64
N ASP A 27 -2.48 -10.66 9.77
CA ASP A 27 -3.36 -9.51 9.85
C ASP A 27 -4.81 -9.98 9.86
N VAL A 28 -5.64 -9.28 10.64
CA VAL A 28 -7.08 -9.34 10.50
C VAL A 28 -7.44 -8.62 9.20
N HIS A 29 -8.09 -9.33 8.30
CA HIS A 29 -8.60 -8.73 7.08
C HIS A 29 -9.99 -8.15 7.36
N VAL A 30 -10.06 -6.82 7.42
CA VAL A 30 -11.33 -6.11 7.57
C VAL A 30 -11.79 -5.70 6.18
N PHE A 31 -12.86 -6.36 5.71
CA PHE A 31 -13.52 -6.07 4.45
C PHE A 31 -14.87 -5.44 4.72
N TRP A 32 -15.25 -4.38 4.01
CA TRP A 32 -16.59 -3.79 4.15
C TRP A 32 -17.14 -3.27 2.83
N VAL A 33 -18.46 -3.20 2.75
CA VAL A 33 -19.17 -2.57 1.63
C VAL A 33 -19.45 -1.12 1.99
N GLU A 34 -18.75 -0.20 1.35
CA GLU A 34 -18.93 1.24 1.56
C GLU A 34 -20.25 1.73 0.96
N HIS A 35 -20.67 1.14 -0.17
CA HIS A 35 -21.92 1.41 -0.86
C HIS A 35 -22.38 0.19 -1.67
N GLY A 36 -23.68 -0.10 -1.71
CA GLY A 36 -24.24 -1.19 -2.51
C GLY A 36 -24.13 -2.56 -1.83
N HIS A 37 -23.71 -3.61 -2.56
CA HIS A 37 -23.67 -4.98 -2.07
C HIS A 37 -22.44 -5.76 -2.57
N ALA A 38 -22.05 -6.79 -1.82
CA ALA A 38 -21.01 -7.74 -2.21
C ALA A 38 -21.33 -9.17 -1.74
N ARG A 39 -20.79 -10.14 -2.48
CA ARG A 39 -20.70 -11.55 -2.11
C ARG A 39 -19.25 -11.87 -1.79
N VAL A 40 -19.02 -12.48 -0.64
CA VAL A 40 -17.69 -12.85 -0.15
C VAL A 40 -17.75 -14.33 0.24
N MET A 41 -16.91 -15.16 -0.36
CA MET A 41 -16.72 -16.54 0.07
C MET A 41 -15.47 -16.60 0.94
N VAL A 42 -15.60 -17.13 2.16
CA VAL A 42 -14.51 -17.17 3.14
C VAL A 42 -14.49 -18.54 3.79
N GLY A 43 -13.40 -19.29 3.63
CA GLY A 43 -13.27 -20.63 4.17
C GLY A 43 -14.36 -21.60 3.70
N GLY A 44 -14.91 -21.40 2.49
CA GLY A 44 -16.02 -22.18 1.94
C GLY A 44 -17.42 -21.72 2.35
N GLU A 45 -17.55 -20.69 3.20
CA GLU A 45 -18.83 -20.11 3.62
C GLU A 45 -19.15 -18.82 2.86
N LEU A 46 -20.39 -18.67 2.40
CA LEU A 46 -20.83 -17.53 1.58
C LEU A 46 -21.50 -16.45 2.44
N TYR A 47 -20.90 -15.27 2.45
CA TYR A 47 -21.43 -14.06 3.08
C TYR A 47 -22.01 -13.11 2.02
N ARG A 48 -23.22 -12.61 2.28
CA ARG A 48 -23.86 -11.54 1.50
C ARG A 48 -23.91 -10.27 2.34
N LEU A 49 -23.20 -9.25 1.90
CA LEU A 49 -23.05 -7.97 2.58
C LEU A 49 -23.81 -6.88 1.80
N GLY A 50 -24.55 -6.06 2.53
CA GLY A 50 -25.10 -4.79 2.08
C GLY A 50 -24.27 -3.61 2.56
N GLU A 51 -24.75 -2.41 2.27
CA GLU A 51 -24.05 -1.17 2.62
C GLU A 51 -23.77 -1.08 4.12
N LEU A 52 -22.54 -0.66 4.45
CA LEU A 52 -21.96 -0.58 5.78
C LEU A 52 -21.83 -1.92 6.53
N GLU A 53 -22.04 -3.06 5.87
CA GLU A 53 -21.70 -4.33 6.49
C GLU A 53 -20.23 -4.69 6.26
N ALA A 54 -19.61 -5.22 7.30
CA ALA A 54 -18.22 -5.60 7.33
C ALA A 54 -18.03 -7.06 7.76
N LEU A 55 -16.92 -7.63 7.33
CA LEU A 55 -16.37 -8.89 7.82
C LEU A 55 -15.00 -8.62 8.46
N GLN A 56 -14.82 -9.07 9.69
CA GLN A 56 -13.51 -9.29 10.27
C GLN A 56 -13.11 -10.75 10.01
N ILE A 57 -12.10 -10.93 9.16
CA ILE A 57 -11.63 -12.25 8.75
C ILE A 57 -10.32 -12.53 9.51
N PRO A 58 -10.28 -13.55 10.38
CA PRO A 58 -9.12 -13.84 11.20
C PRO A 58 -7.87 -14.14 10.38
N PRO A 59 -6.67 -13.89 10.95
CA PRO A 59 -5.42 -14.29 10.31
C PRO A 59 -5.42 -15.78 10.00
N GLY A 60 -5.19 -16.09 8.74
CA GLY A 60 -5.09 -17.44 8.23
C GLY A 60 -6.35 -18.01 7.59
N VAL A 61 -7.48 -17.33 7.73
CA VAL A 61 -8.70 -17.73 7.03
C VAL A 61 -8.64 -17.20 5.59
N THR A 62 -8.83 -18.10 4.63
CA THR A 62 -8.80 -17.75 3.21
C THR A 62 -10.10 -17.11 2.79
N VAL A 63 -10.01 -15.95 2.13
CA VAL A 63 -11.07 -15.41 1.29
C VAL A 63 -10.98 -16.13 -0.05
N ASP A 64 -11.96 -16.95 -0.39
CA ASP A 64 -11.96 -17.72 -1.63
C ASP A 64 -12.26 -16.83 -2.84
N TYR A 65 -13.21 -15.89 -2.69
CA TYR A 65 -13.44 -14.83 -3.66
C TYR A 65 -14.23 -13.66 -3.06
N ILE A 66 -14.13 -12.51 -3.72
CA ILE A 66 -15.01 -11.35 -3.51
C ILE A 66 -15.63 -10.96 -4.84
N ARG A 67 -16.92 -10.63 -4.83
CA ARG A 67 -17.63 -10.13 -6.02
C ARG A 67 -18.65 -9.06 -5.62
N THR A 68 -18.44 -7.82 -6.07
CA THR A 68 -19.37 -6.71 -5.82
C THR A 68 -20.51 -6.73 -6.83
N THR A 69 -21.68 -6.17 -6.50
CA THR A 69 -22.71 -5.94 -7.52
C THR A 69 -22.42 -4.66 -8.31
N GLU A 70 -23.03 -4.50 -9.49
CA GLU A 70 -23.02 -3.22 -10.20
C GLU A 70 -23.53 -2.09 -9.29
N GLY A 71 -22.93 -0.91 -9.38
CA GLY A 71 -23.22 0.23 -8.49
C GLY A 71 -22.51 0.17 -7.13
N SER A 72 -21.74 -0.89 -6.84
CA SER A 72 -21.22 -1.11 -5.48
C SER A 72 -19.75 -0.75 -5.31
N VAL A 73 -19.39 -0.33 -4.10
CA VAL A 73 -18.04 0.00 -3.67
C VAL A 73 -17.75 -0.80 -2.41
N ALA A 74 -16.66 -1.53 -2.42
CA ALA A 74 -16.18 -2.26 -1.27
C ALA A 74 -14.69 -1.99 -1.07
N LEU A 75 -14.24 -2.01 0.17
CA LEU A 75 -12.86 -1.72 0.51
C LEU A 75 -12.35 -2.75 1.50
N SER A 76 -11.03 -2.88 1.54
CA SER A 76 -10.36 -3.73 2.50
C SER A 76 -9.18 -3.00 3.13
N VAL A 77 -8.94 -3.34 4.39
CA VAL A 77 -7.71 -3.00 5.08
C VAL A 77 -7.21 -4.22 5.84
N LEU A 78 -5.90 -4.41 5.83
CA LEU A 78 -5.23 -5.40 6.65
C LEU A 78 -4.71 -4.71 7.90
N ILE A 79 -5.19 -5.16 9.05
CA ILE A 79 -4.82 -4.61 10.34
C ILE A 79 -4.07 -5.69 11.12
N PRO A 80 -2.88 -5.40 11.66
CA PRO A 80 -2.06 -6.39 12.33
C PRO A 80 -2.80 -6.97 13.53
N ALA A 81 -2.82 -8.30 13.66
CA ALA A 81 -3.60 -8.97 14.70
C ALA A 81 -3.22 -8.51 16.12
N ASN A 82 -1.94 -8.20 16.35
CA ASN A 82 -1.42 -7.66 17.61
C ASN A 82 -1.86 -6.22 17.91
N SER A 83 -2.59 -5.56 17.01
CA SER A 83 -3.18 -4.24 17.23
C SER A 83 -4.56 -4.32 17.87
N PHE A 84 -5.22 -5.48 17.76
CA PHE A 84 -6.54 -5.70 18.35
C PHE A 84 -6.40 -6.08 19.83
N PRO A 85 -7.29 -5.58 20.71
CA PRO A 85 -7.36 -6.05 22.09
C PRO A 85 -7.73 -7.55 22.15
N ASP A 86 -8.57 -8.00 21.25
CA ASP A 86 -8.99 -9.38 21.03
C ASP A 86 -9.10 -9.66 19.54
N VAL A 87 -8.51 -10.78 19.09
CA VAL A 87 -8.55 -11.21 17.69
C VAL A 87 -9.65 -12.26 17.56
N PRO A 88 -10.63 -12.10 16.66
CA PRO A 88 -11.66 -13.10 16.48
C PRO A 88 -11.06 -14.42 16.00
N SER A 89 -11.57 -15.55 16.51
CA SER A 89 -11.15 -16.90 16.08
C SER A 89 -11.92 -17.40 14.85
N GLU A 90 -13.03 -16.76 14.52
CA GLU A 90 -13.91 -17.06 13.39
C GLU A 90 -14.26 -15.77 12.64
N VAL A 91 -14.86 -15.89 11.46
CA VAL A 91 -15.29 -14.71 10.69
C VAL A 91 -16.44 -14.00 11.41
N VAL A 92 -16.23 -12.74 11.78
CA VAL A 92 -17.25 -11.92 12.45
C VAL A 92 -17.88 -10.98 11.44
N ARG A 93 -19.22 -10.93 11.40
CA ARG A 93 -19.99 -9.95 10.62
C ARG A 93 -20.49 -8.84 11.52
N GLU A 94 -20.33 -7.61 11.08
CA GLU A 94 -20.80 -6.41 11.78
C GLU A 94 -21.48 -5.42 10.86
N VAL A 95 -22.39 -4.63 11.41
CA VAL A 95 -22.95 -3.44 10.77
C VAL A 95 -22.21 -2.23 11.33
N LEU A 96 -21.57 -1.47 10.46
CA LEU A 96 -20.80 -0.29 10.81
C LEU A 96 -21.71 0.95 10.87
N ASP A 97 -21.36 1.89 11.74
CA ASP A 97 -21.78 3.28 11.54
C ASP A 97 -20.81 4.00 10.58
N ARG A 98 -21.22 5.17 10.08
CA ARG A 98 -20.42 5.92 9.10
C ARG A 98 -19.12 6.45 9.69
N ASP A 99 -19.08 6.78 10.98
CA ASP A 99 -17.86 7.26 11.64
C ASP A 99 -16.80 6.14 11.73
N THR A 100 -17.21 4.91 12.04
CA THR A 100 -16.35 3.72 12.07
C THR A 100 -15.85 3.40 10.65
N ALA A 101 -16.72 3.46 9.65
CA ALA A 101 -16.33 3.30 8.24
C ALA A 101 -15.33 4.38 7.77
N ASP A 102 -15.50 5.64 8.20
CA ASP A 102 -14.53 6.72 7.91
C ASP A 102 -13.17 6.48 8.60
N VAL A 103 -13.14 5.88 9.79
CA VAL A 103 -11.88 5.46 10.45
C VAL A 103 -11.23 4.28 9.72
N LEU A 104 -12.01 3.32 9.22
CA LEU A 104 -11.48 2.27 8.33
C LEU A 104 -10.94 2.86 7.03
N LEU A 105 -11.61 3.85 6.45
CA LEU A 105 -11.15 4.56 5.26
C LEU A 105 -9.85 5.35 5.53
N HIS A 106 -9.70 5.91 6.73
CA HIS A 106 -8.45 6.49 7.21
C HIS A 106 -7.32 5.46 7.23
N LEU A 107 -7.57 4.30 7.85
CA LEU A 107 -6.60 3.19 7.92
C LEU A 107 -6.21 2.69 6.53
N TYR A 108 -7.19 2.52 5.64
CA TYR A 108 -6.99 2.20 4.22
C TYR A 108 -6.06 3.21 3.53
N SER A 109 -6.34 4.51 3.69
CA SER A 109 -5.53 5.57 3.07
C SER A 109 -4.08 5.54 3.57
N ARG A 110 -3.88 5.30 4.88
CA ARG A 110 -2.54 5.18 5.46
C ARG A 110 -1.80 3.93 5.04
N TRP A 111 -2.52 2.81 4.88
CA TRP A 111 -1.97 1.57 4.39
C TRP A 111 -1.40 1.75 2.98
N LYS A 112 -2.13 2.45 2.10
CA LYS A 112 -1.70 2.73 0.72
C LYS A 112 -0.67 3.85 0.60
N LEU A 113 -0.71 4.83 1.49
CA LEU A 113 0.23 5.96 1.52
C LEU A 113 1.13 5.88 2.77
N SER A 114 2.02 4.89 2.83
CA SER A 114 2.85 4.56 4.00
C SER A 114 3.85 5.63 4.51
N ASP A 115 3.84 6.81 3.92
CA ASP A 115 4.76 7.92 4.18
C ASP A 115 4.29 8.90 5.27
N TRP A 116 3.34 8.50 6.12
CA TRP A 116 2.91 9.32 7.25
C TRP A 116 3.94 9.36 8.39
N LYS A 117 4.17 10.56 8.91
CA LYS A 117 4.99 10.79 10.12
C LYS A 117 4.26 10.28 11.35
N GLY A 118 5.03 9.77 12.31
CA GLY A 118 4.50 9.28 13.59
C GLY A 118 3.62 8.03 13.51
N HIS A 119 3.38 7.47 12.32
CA HIS A 119 2.62 6.23 12.17
C HIS A 119 3.47 5.01 12.54
N ASP A 120 2.99 4.20 13.48
CA ASP A 120 3.45 2.83 13.69
C ASP A 120 2.47 1.85 13.04
N PRO A 121 2.78 1.27 11.88
CA PRO A 121 1.92 0.30 11.22
C PRO A 121 1.94 -1.08 11.89
N ARG A 122 2.69 -1.30 12.98
CA ARG A 122 2.50 -2.49 13.85
C ARG A 122 1.35 -2.36 14.82
N ASN A 123 0.96 -1.13 15.10
CA ASN A 123 -0.20 -0.81 15.90
C ASN A 123 -0.85 0.45 15.29
N PRO A 124 -1.45 0.35 14.09
CA PRO A 124 -2.09 1.47 13.44
C PRO A 124 -3.30 1.99 14.25
N LEU A 125 -3.76 1.24 15.27
CA LEU A 125 -4.88 1.59 16.13
C LEU A 125 -4.46 2.40 17.37
N ALA A 126 -3.18 2.42 17.75
CA ALA A 126 -2.69 3.00 19.02
C ALA A 126 -3.10 4.45 19.30
N ASN A 127 -3.31 5.24 18.25
CA ASN A 127 -3.64 6.66 18.36
C ASN A 127 -5.09 6.96 17.94
N LEU A 128 -5.92 5.93 17.80
CA LEU A 128 -7.35 6.07 17.55
C LEU A 128 -8.10 6.09 18.90
N GLY A 129 -9.14 6.93 19.00
CA GLY A 129 -9.84 7.21 20.26
C GLY A 129 -10.86 6.16 20.68
N GLY A 130 -10.72 4.91 20.25
CA GLY A 130 -11.52 3.80 20.75
C GLY A 130 -11.16 3.49 22.20
N SER A 131 -12.17 3.35 23.07
CA SER A 131 -11.97 3.13 24.51
C SER A 131 -11.25 1.81 24.82
N THR A 132 -11.22 0.88 23.87
CA THR A 132 -10.58 -0.44 24.00
C THR A 132 -9.26 -0.55 23.23
N ALA A 133 -8.91 0.45 22.41
CA ALA A 133 -7.60 0.52 21.74
C ALA A 133 -6.46 0.89 22.69
N GLN A 134 -6.76 1.48 23.85
CA GLN A 134 -5.79 1.73 24.91
C GLN A 134 -5.63 0.49 25.79
N THR A 135 -4.89 -0.49 25.28
CA THR A 135 -4.28 -1.48 26.15
C THR A 135 -2.84 -1.06 26.44
N ASP A 136 -2.62 -0.53 27.65
CA ASP A 136 -1.33 -0.58 28.37
C ASP A 136 -0.96 -2.04 28.72
N ALA A 137 -1.32 -3.00 27.87
CA ALA A 137 -0.88 -4.37 28.02
C ALA A 137 0.63 -4.36 27.72
N PRO A 138 1.50 -4.67 28.70
CA PRO A 138 2.89 -4.94 28.38
C PRO A 138 2.87 -6.01 27.30
N LEU A 139 3.62 -5.78 26.21
CA LEU A 139 3.94 -6.80 25.21
C LEU A 139 4.19 -8.10 25.98
N VAL A 140 3.24 -9.03 25.95
CA VAL A 140 3.37 -10.29 26.66
C VAL A 140 4.51 -11.02 25.97
N SER A 141 5.71 -10.90 26.52
CA SER A 141 6.84 -11.79 26.29
C SER A 141 6.45 -13.16 26.85
N GLY A 142 5.64 -13.89 26.09
CA GLY A 142 4.99 -15.10 26.56
C GLY A 142 4.62 -16.04 25.44
N SER A 143 5.45 -16.15 24.40
CA SER A 143 5.72 -17.38 23.66
C SER A 143 6.88 -17.06 22.71
N GLU A 144 7.99 -17.80 22.80
CA GLU A 144 9.05 -17.77 21.78
C GLU A 144 8.53 -18.37 20.47
N ILE A 145 7.58 -17.68 19.85
CA ILE A 145 7.12 -17.98 18.50
C ILE A 145 8.05 -17.21 17.56
N PRO A 146 8.82 -17.88 16.69
CA PRO A 146 9.56 -17.19 15.66
C PRO A 146 8.56 -16.42 14.78
N SER A 147 8.62 -15.10 14.78
CA SER A 147 7.86 -14.29 13.83
C SER A 147 8.58 -14.34 12.50
N MET A 148 7.97 -15.00 11.51
CA MET A 148 8.44 -15.01 10.14
C MET A 148 7.83 -13.83 9.38
N THR A 149 8.67 -13.04 8.71
CA THR A 149 8.24 -11.89 7.91
C THR A 149 8.47 -12.16 6.43
N LEU A 150 7.46 -11.85 5.60
CA LEU A 150 7.57 -11.86 4.15
C LEU A 150 8.63 -10.81 3.69
N PRO A 151 9.26 -10.98 2.52
CA PRO A 151 10.26 -10.04 2.01
C PRO A 151 9.62 -8.81 1.33
N PRO A 152 10.25 -7.62 1.34
CA PRO A 152 9.70 -6.43 0.69
C PRO A 152 9.31 -6.67 -0.76
N LEU A 153 8.21 -6.08 -1.21
CA LEU A 153 7.91 -6.03 -2.64
C LEU A 153 8.95 -5.16 -3.39
N PRO A 154 9.27 -5.49 -4.65
CA PRO A 154 10.03 -4.60 -5.52
C PRO A 154 9.29 -3.28 -5.76
N ASP A 155 10.02 -2.20 -6.00
CA ASP A 155 9.44 -0.86 -6.24
C ASP A 155 9.19 -0.54 -7.71
N HIS A 156 9.93 -1.16 -8.62
CA HIS A 156 9.70 -1.03 -10.06
C HIS A 156 8.38 -1.70 -10.45
N GLN A 157 7.50 -0.96 -11.14
CA GLN A 157 6.12 -1.39 -11.46
C GLN A 157 6.04 -2.82 -12.02
N ALA A 158 6.88 -3.17 -13.00
CA ALA A 158 6.88 -4.51 -13.59
C ALA A 158 7.33 -5.62 -12.63
N ALA A 159 8.32 -5.36 -11.77
CA ALA A 159 8.81 -6.33 -10.78
C ALA A 159 7.87 -6.42 -9.59
N LYS A 160 7.25 -5.29 -9.18
CA LYS A 160 6.18 -5.23 -8.19
C LYS A 160 5.03 -6.14 -8.61
N LYS A 161 4.55 -5.98 -9.85
CA LYS A 161 3.48 -6.81 -10.43
C LYS A 161 3.81 -8.31 -10.39
N ILE A 162 5.03 -8.70 -10.75
CA ILE A 162 5.48 -10.10 -10.65
C ILE A 162 5.49 -10.58 -9.18
N GLY A 163 6.03 -9.77 -8.27
CA GLY A 163 6.07 -10.10 -6.85
C GLY A 163 4.68 -10.32 -6.27
N GLN A 164 3.72 -9.46 -6.62
CA GLN A 164 2.32 -9.58 -6.22
C GLN A 164 1.70 -10.89 -6.70
N MET A 165 1.86 -11.22 -7.99
CA MET A 165 1.34 -12.48 -8.54
C MET A 165 1.94 -13.74 -7.87
N ILE A 166 3.18 -13.67 -7.36
CA ILE A 166 3.82 -14.76 -6.61
C ILE A 166 3.34 -14.82 -5.15
N LEU A 167 2.94 -13.70 -4.55
CA LEU A 167 2.32 -13.69 -3.22
C LEU A 167 0.93 -14.34 -3.26
N ASP A 168 0.18 -14.02 -4.31
CA ASP A 168 -1.15 -14.59 -4.59
C ASP A 168 -1.03 -16.11 -4.77
N ASP A 169 -0.25 -16.54 -5.76
CA ASP A 169 0.05 -17.95 -6.02
C ASP A 169 1.54 -18.29 -5.83
N PRO A 170 1.96 -18.64 -4.60
CA PRO A 170 3.34 -19.07 -4.34
C PRO A 170 3.70 -20.39 -5.02
N SER A 171 2.70 -21.19 -5.42
CA SER A 171 2.91 -22.49 -6.04
C SER A 171 3.42 -22.38 -7.48
N ASP A 172 3.23 -21.21 -8.10
CA ASP A 172 3.63 -20.93 -9.47
C ASP A 172 5.13 -21.21 -9.71
N GLN A 173 5.39 -22.13 -10.64
CA GLN A 173 6.73 -22.61 -10.97
C GLN A 173 7.40 -21.85 -12.12
N ARG A 174 6.73 -20.83 -12.71
CA ARG A 174 7.33 -20.03 -13.78
C ARG A 174 8.72 -19.52 -13.38
N SER A 175 9.65 -19.68 -14.31
CA SER A 175 11.00 -19.16 -14.23
C SER A 175 10.98 -17.63 -14.32
N VAL A 176 12.05 -16.99 -13.87
CA VAL A 176 12.19 -15.52 -14.00
C VAL A 176 12.13 -15.05 -15.46
N ALA A 177 12.51 -15.90 -16.43
CA ALA A 177 12.41 -15.59 -17.85
C ALA A 177 10.96 -15.64 -18.36
N GLU A 178 10.13 -16.53 -17.83
CA GLU A 178 8.70 -16.57 -18.13
C GLU A 178 7.97 -15.37 -17.52
N TRP A 179 8.26 -15.06 -16.25
CA TRP A 179 7.73 -13.87 -15.59
C TRP A 179 8.13 -12.58 -16.29
N ALA A 180 9.39 -12.46 -16.71
CA ALA A 180 9.84 -11.26 -17.41
C ALA A 180 9.10 -11.06 -18.74
N ARG A 181 8.81 -12.15 -19.47
CA ARG A 181 8.02 -12.09 -20.71
C ARG A 181 6.60 -11.58 -20.48
N THR A 182 5.94 -11.92 -19.38
CA THR A 182 4.55 -11.47 -19.14
C THR A 182 4.43 -9.97 -18.89
N VAL A 183 5.52 -9.31 -18.49
CA VAL A 183 5.57 -7.87 -18.25
C VAL A 183 6.39 -7.10 -19.28
N GLY A 184 6.85 -7.75 -20.36
CA GLY A 184 7.58 -7.10 -21.45
C GLY A 184 9.05 -6.77 -21.16
N TYR A 185 9.69 -7.49 -20.22
CA TYR A 185 11.10 -7.28 -19.84
C TYR A 185 11.95 -8.54 -20.00
N THR A 186 13.26 -8.40 -19.86
CA THR A 186 14.20 -9.54 -19.86
C THR A 186 14.37 -10.13 -18.46
N ALA A 187 14.74 -11.42 -18.39
CA ALA A 187 15.04 -12.11 -17.12
C ALA A 187 16.10 -11.37 -16.30
N ARG A 188 17.13 -10.85 -16.97
CA ARG A 188 18.20 -10.06 -16.37
C ARG A 188 17.64 -8.80 -15.72
N HIS A 189 16.81 -8.05 -16.45
CA HIS A 189 16.18 -6.84 -15.93
C HIS A 189 15.35 -7.14 -14.67
N ILE A 190 14.46 -8.13 -14.72
CA ILE A 190 13.63 -8.48 -13.54
C ILE A 190 14.49 -8.93 -12.36
N THR A 191 15.48 -9.80 -12.58
CA THR A 191 16.36 -10.28 -11.49
C THR A 191 17.12 -9.13 -10.84
N GLU A 192 17.62 -8.19 -11.66
CA GLU A 192 18.26 -6.97 -11.19
C GLU A 192 17.28 -6.09 -10.41
N ARG A 193 16.03 -5.92 -10.89
CA ARG A 193 14.99 -5.18 -10.17
C ARG A 193 14.69 -5.75 -8.80
N PHE A 194 14.55 -7.07 -8.66
CA PHE A 194 14.37 -7.71 -7.35
C PHE A 194 15.58 -7.44 -6.44
N ARG A 195 16.81 -7.58 -6.95
CA ARG A 195 18.03 -7.41 -6.14
C ARG A 195 18.27 -5.97 -5.72
N VAL A 196 18.04 -5.01 -6.61
CA VAL A 196 18.24 -3.58 -6.34
C VAL A 196 17.22 -3.09 -5.30
N SER A 197 15.95 -3.48 -5.45
CA SER A 197 14.84 -2.99 -4.61
C SER A 197 14.72 -3.74 -3.27
N THR A 198 14.85 -5.07 -3.29
CA THR A 198 14.59 -5.93 -2.11
C THR A 198 15.88 -6.45 -1.46
N GLY A 199 17.03 -6.28 -2.10
CA GLY A 199 18.31 -6.90 -1.71
C GLY A 199 18.40 -8.40 -1.99
N LEU A 200 17.31 -9.06 -2.38
CA LEU A 200 17.25 -10.49 -2.67
C LEU A 200 17.24 -10.76 -4.18
N SER A 201 17.86 -11.87 -4.61
CA SER A 201 17.60 -12.38 -5.96
C SER A 201 16.14 -12.83 -6.07
N PHE A 202 15.59 -12.86 -7.28
CA PHE A 202 14.23 -13.35 -7.53
C PHE A 202 13.97 -14.73 -6.86
N GLY A 203 14.91 -15.67 -6.99
CA GLY A 203 14.79 -17.00 -6.42
C GLY A 203 14.79 -17.00 -4.89
N ALA A 204 15.69 -16.23 -4.26
CA ALA A 204 15.76 -16.10 -2.81
C ALA A 204 14.51 -15.41 -2.24
N TRP A 205 14.04 -14.37 -2.94
CA TRP A 205 12.81 -13.66 -2.62
C TRP A 205 11.60 -14.61 -2.65
N ARG A 206 11.42 -15.37 -3.75
CA ARG A 206 10.34 -16.36 -3.87
C ARG A 206 10.43 -17.45 -2.81
N GLN A 207 11.63 -17.94 -2.50
CA GLN A 207 11.81 -18.96 -1.47
C GLN A 207 11.36 -18.45 -0.10
N ARG A 208 11.74 -17.23 0.29
CA ARG A 208 11.30 -16.61 1.55
C ARG A 208 9.77 -16.51 1.60
N VAL A 209 9.12 -16.07 0.51
CA VAL A 209 7.65 -16.04 0.42
C VAL A 209 7.03 -17.40 0.72
N ARG A 210 7.53 -18.45 0.05
CA ARG A 210 7.04 -19.82 0.24
C ARG A 210 7.22 -20.32 1.67
N THR A 211 8.39 -20.08 2.27
CA THR A 211 8.66 -20.53 3.64
C THR A 211 7.75 -19.85 4.66
N VAL A 212 7.56 -18.54 4.55
CA VAL A 212 6.67 -17.77 5.44
C VAL A 212 5.23 -18.26 5.30
N LYS A 213 4.72 -18.42 4.07
CA LYS A 213 3.36 -18.93 3.83
C LYS A 213 3.17 -20.34 4.41
N ALA A 214 4.16 -21.23 4.23
CA ALA A 214 4.14 -22.57 4.83
C ALA A 214 4.16 -22.54 6.36
N PHE A 215 4.95 -21.65 6.98
CA PHE A 215 4.97 -21.48 8.44
C PHE A 215 3.59 -21.23 9.01
N HIS A 216 2.81 -20.37 8.35
CA HIS A 216 1.47 -20.05 8.80
C HIS A 216 0.46 -21.18 8.54
N LEU A 217 0.52 -21.84 7.37
CA LEU A 217 -0.31 -23.02 7.09
C LEU A 217 -0.08 -24.11 8.15
N ILE A 218 1.17 -24.42 8.49
CA ILE A 218 1.51 -25.43 9.49
C ILE A 218 1.00 -25.04 10.88
N ARG A 219 1.05 -23.75 11.24
CA ARG A 219 0.47 -23.25 12.50
C ARG A 219 -1.04 -23.41 12.59
N GLN A 220 -1.74 -23.34 11.46
CA GLN A 220 -3.19 -23.56 11.39
C GLN A 220 -3.56 -25.04 11.50
N GLY A 221 -2.58 -25.94 11.55
CA GLY A 221 -2.79 -27.38 11.65
C GLY A 221 -2.77 -28.09 10.30
N ILE A 222 -2.51 -27.38 9.20
CA ILE A 222 -2.33 -27.99 7.88
C ILE A 222 -1.14 -28.95 7.93
N PRO A 223 -1.28 -30.21 7.48
CA PRO A 223 -0.18 -31.15 7.38
C PRO A 223 1.00 -30.56 6.60
N VAL A 224 2.23 -30.91 7.02
CA VAL A 224 3.47 -30.39 6.39
C VAL A 224 3.54 -30.76 4.90
N GLU A 225 2.93 -31.87 4.52
CA GLU A 225 2.83 -32.33 3.14
C GLU A 225 1.94 -31.41 2.29
N ASP A 226 0.70 -31.21 2.72
CA ASP A 226 -0.24 -30.30 2.08
C ASP A 226 0.29 -28.85 2.04
N ALA A 227 0.96 -28.42 3.12
CA ALA A 227 1.59 -27.09 3.17
C ALA A 227 2.77 -26.96 2.19
N ALA A 228 3.51 -28.04 1.91
CA ALA A 228 4.59 -28.03 0.93
C ALA A 228 4.04 -27.90 -0.49
N GLU A 229 2.98 -28.66 -0.81
CA GLU A 229 2.29 -28.59 -2.09
C GLU A 229 1.69 -27.20 -2.33
N ALA A 230 0.94 -26.66 -1.35
CA ALA A 230 0.25 -25.37 -1.46
C ALA A 230 1.18 -24.18 -1.71
N VAL A 231 2.44 -24.25 -1.28
CA VAL A 231 3.44 -23.20 -1.54
C VAL A 231 4.43 -23.55 -2.66
N GLY A 232 4.24 -24.67 -3.35
CA GLY A 232 5.06 -25.06 -4.49
C GLY A 232 6.44 -25.64 -4.15
N TYR A 233 6.61 -26.24 -2.97
CA TYR A 233 7.72 -27.16 -2.71
C TYR A 233 7.35 -28.55 -3.24
N GLY A 234 8.15 -29.08 -4.16
CA GLY A 234 7.90 -30.41 -4.75
C GLY A 234 8.02 -31.59 -3.78
N SER A 235 8.37 -31.37 -2.51
CA SER A 235 8.29 -32.38 -1.47
C SER A 235 8.23 -31.76 -0.06
N PRO A 236 7.66 -32.48 0.94
CA PRO A 236 7.70 -32.07 2.35
C PRO A 236 9.13 -31.92 2.88
N SER A 237 10.06 -32.72 2.36
CA SER A 237 11.49 -32.67 2.69
C SER A 237 12.15 -31.38 2.18
N SER A 238 11.81 -30.94 0.95
CA SER A 238 12.28 -29.67 0.38
C SER A 238 11.79 -28.48 1.19
N LEU A 239 10.51 -28.48 1.58
CA LEU A 239 9.97 -27.48 2.50
C LEU A 239 10.73 -27.52 3.83
N SER A 240 10.85 -28.69 4.46
CA SER A 240 11.49 -28.85 5.77
C SER A 240 12.94 -28.35 5.80
N ALA A 241 13.70 -28.59 4.73
CA ALA A 241 15.08 -28.12 4.61
C ALA A 241 15.15 -26.59 4.45
N ALA A 242 14.31 -26.01 3.58
CA ALA A 242 14.23 -24.55 3.42
C ALA A 242 13.78 -23.86 4.72
N PHE A 243 12.77 -24.43 5.36
CA PHE A 243 12.20 -23.96 6.61
C PHE A 243 13.21 -23.98 7.76
N HIS A 244 13.93 -25.08 7.94
CA HIS A 244 14.92 -25.21 9.01
C HIS A 244 16.09 -24.25 8.81
N ARG A 245 16.55 -24.06 7.57
CA ARG A 245 17.59 -23.08 7.24
C ARG A 245 17.20 -21.66 7.63
N GLU A 246 15.91 -21.36 7.57
CA GLU A 246 15.38 -20.01 7.71
C GLU A 246 14.87 -19.70 9.13
N THR A 247 14.38 -20.71 9.84
CA THR A 247 13.75 -20.56 11.17
C THR A 247 14.52 -21.22 12.31
N GLY A 248 15.52 -22.06 12.01
CA GLY A 248 16.25 -22.85 13.00
C GLY A 248 15.47 -24.05 13.55
N ILE A 249 14.19 -24.21 13.24
CA ILE A 249 13.33 -25.31 13.72
C ILE A 249 12.70 -26.08 12.56
N ARG A 250 12.25 -27.32 12.81
CA ARG A 250 11.57 -28.13 11.77
C ARG A 250 10.06 -27.85 11.78
N PRO A 251 9.37 -27.89 10.62
CA PRO A 251 7.91 -27.77 10.52
C PRO A 251 7.12 -28.58 11.54
N SER A 252 7.52 -29.82 11.81
CA SER A 252 6.84 -30.74 12.72
C SER A 252 6.85 -30.29 14.20
N ALA A 253 7.77 -29.42 14.60
CA ALA A 253 7.85 -28.89 15.96
C ALA A 253 6.74 -27.86 16.26
N ILE A 254 6.16 -27.24 15.23
CA ILE A 254 5.15 -26.18 15.34
C ILE A 254 3.76 -26.76 15.63
N ARG A 255 3.48 -28.00 15.23
CA ARG A 255 2.15 -28.64 15.28
C ARG A 255 1.63 -28.95 16.71
N LYS A 256 2.38 -28.66 17.77
CA LYS A 256 2.18 -29.27 19.10
C LYS A 256 1.26 -28.52 20.08
N THR A 257 0.28 -27.72 19.60
CA THR A 257 -0.55 -26.88 20.51
C THR A 257 -2.07 -27.01 20.37
N ARG A 258 -2.61 -28.01 19.66
CA ARG A 258 -4.08 -28.26 19.62
C ARG A 258 -4.43 -29.74 19.75
N ARG A 259 -4.28 -30.31 20.94
CA ARG A 259 -4.93 -31.59 21.26
C ARG A 259 -5.58 -31.50 22.64
N ASN A 260 -6.77 -30.91 22.67
CA ASN A 260 -7.90 -31.31 23.52
C ASN A 260 -9.15 -30.53 23.09
N GLY A 261 -10.15 -31.25 22.57
CA GLY A 261 -11.41 -30.69 22.04
C GLY A 261 -12.01 -31.61 20.99
N SER A 262 -12.46 -32.80 21.41
CA SER A 262 -13.08 -33.81 20.57
C SER A 262 -14.55 -33.49 20.24
N GLY A 263 -14.88 -33.53 18.94
CA GLY A 263 -16.12 -34.05 18.36
C GLY A 263 -17.45 -33.35 18.68
N SER A 264 -18.06 -32.72 17.66
CA SER A 264 -19.50 -32.91 17.40
C SER A 264 -19.87 -32.48 15.96
N THR A 265 -20.98 -33.06 15.53
CA THR A 265 -21.60 -33.16 14.21
C THR A 265 -22.16 -31.87 13.63
N VAL A 266 -22.29 -31.88 12.29
CA VAL A 266 -23.07 -30.99 11.42
C VAL A 266 -24.35 -30.49 12.11
N GLY A 267 -24.43 -29.19 12.34
CA GLY A 267 -25.62 -28.48 12.83
C GLY A 267 -25.57 -27.04 12.35
N SER A 268 -26.69 -26.56 11.82
CA SER A 268 -26.86 -25.17 11.39
C SER A 268 -26.49 -24.21 12.51
N SER A 269 -25.40 -23.45 12.33
CA SER A 269 -25.00 -22.40 13.27
C SER A 269 -25.93 -21.20 13.07
N SER A 270 -26.93 -21.09 13.95
CA SER A 270 -27.46 -19.79 14.34
C SER A 270 -26.32 -18.98 14.93
N ALA A 271 -26.01 -17.83 14.32
CA ALA A 271 -24.94 -16.92 14.70
C ALA A 271 -24.84 -16.77 16.24
N GLU A 272 -23.84 -17.42 16.84
CA GLU A 272 -23.40 -17.06 18.18
C GLU A 272 -22.97 -15.59 18.11
N VAL A 273 -23.67 -14.74 18.87
CA VAL A 273 -23.36 -13.32 18.97
C VAL A 273 -21.95 -13.22 19.53
N TRP A 274 -21.01 -12.79 18.69
CA TRP A 274 -19.63 -12.58 19.11
C TRP A 274 -19.60 -11.66 20.33
N SER A 275 -18.98 -12.13 21.41
CA SER A 275 -18.93 -11.44 22.71
C SER A 275 -17.68 -10.57 22.89
N GLY A 276 -16.90 -10.36 21.82
CA GLY A 276 -15.68 -9.55 21.83
C GLY A 276 -15.91 -8.07 21.55
N ASN A 277 -14.83 -7.30 21.37
CA ASN A 277 -14.92 -5.85 21.19
C ASN A 277 -15.27 -5.46 19.76
N THR A 278 -16.44 -4.86 19.53
CA THR A 278 -16.85 -4.35 18.21
C THR A 278 -15.83 -3.43 17.54
N LEU A 279 -15.82 -3.39 16.20
CA LEU A 279 -14.99 -2.45 15.44
C LEU A 279 -15.23 -1.00 15.87
N ALA A 280 -16.47 -0.61 16.16
CA ALA A 280 -16.79 0.72 16.67
C ALA A 280 -16.12 0.98 18.04
N GLY A 281 -16.11 0.00 18.93
CA GLY A 281 -15.44 0.10 20.24
C GLY A 281 -13.92 0.23 20.14
N ILE A 282 -13.32 -0.54 19.22
CA ILE A 282 -11.86 -0.55 18.97
C ILE A 282 -11.41 0.71 18.24
N LEU A 283 -12.10 1.09 17.17
CA LEU A 283 -11.67 2.19 16.28
C LEU A 283 -12.08 3.56 16.81
N GLY A 284 -13.14 3.62 17.62
CA GLY A 284 -13.74 4.87 18.07
C GLY A 284 -14.39 5.64 16.91
N THR A 285 -14.46 6.97 17.07
CA THR A 285 -15.13 7.84 16.08
C THR A 285 -14.11 8.53 15.17
N ALA A 286 -14.53 8.93 13.97
CA ALA A 286 -13.67 9.69 13.05
C ALA A 286 -13.23 11.06 13.59
N ARG A 287 -13.88 11.61 14.63
CA ARG A 287 -13.36 12.79 15.36
C ARG A 287 -12.05 12.50 16.10
N ALA A 288 -11.78 11.24 16.40
CA ALA A 288 -10.55 10.82 17.05
C ALA A 288 -9.37 10.65 16.09
N ILE A 289 -9.56 10.83 14.78
CA ILE A 289 -8.46 10.79 13.81
C ILE A 289 -7.47 11.93 14.16
N PRO A 290 -6.20 11.62 14.49
CA PRO A 290 -5.24 12.64 14.86
C PRO A 290 -4.82 13.47 13.65
N ALA A 291 -4.36 14.70 13.90
CA ALA A 291 -3.68 15.49 12.88
C ALA A 291 -2.46 14.72 12.35
N ALA A 292 -2.22 14.80 11.04
CA ALA A 292 -1.23 13.98 10.39
C ALA A 292 -0.39 14.77 9.39
N ASP A 293 0.85 14.38 9.22
CA ASP A 293 1.81 15.04 8.32
C ASP A 293 2.52 13.95 7.51
N MET A 294 2.63 14.12 6.20
CA MET A 294 3.35 13.21 5.33
C MET A 294 4.82 13.62 5.20
N TRP A 295 5.71 12.66 5.07
CA TRP A 295 7.03 12.92 4.54
C TRP A 295 6.92 13.55 3.16
N THR A 296 7.84 14.46 2.87
CA THR A 296 8.02 15.03 1.55
C THR A 296 8.18 13.96 0.47
N ARG A 297 7.56 14.17 -0.69
CA ARG A 297 7.60 13.23 -1.83
C ARG A 297 7.73 13.93 -3.19
N VAL A 298 8.20 13.16 -4.15
CA VAL A 298 8.18 13.45 -5.59
C VAL A 298 7.71 12.18 -6.30
N ASN A 299 6.51 12.19 -6.87
CA ASN A 299 5.96 11.02 -7.56
C ASN A 299 6.50 10.93 -8.99
N SER A 300 6.63 9.71 -9.54
CA SER A 300 6.93 9.47 -10.96
C SER A 300 5.68 9.43 -11.85
N PHE A 301 4.50 9.63 -11.26
CA PHE A 301 3.19 9.65 -11.91
C PHE A 301 2.35 10.77 -11.29
N HIS A 302 1.31 11.20 -12.00
CA HIS A 302 0.34 12.14 -11.44
C HIS A 302 -0.58 11.37 -10.50
N VAL A 303 -0.89 11.91 -9.33
CA VAL A 303 -1.80 11.28 -8.38
C VAL A 303 -2.92 12.24 -8.00
N MET A 304 -4.13 11.74 -7.94
CA MET A 304 -5.28 12.48 -7.41
C MET A 304 -5.53 12.08 -5.97
N ILE A 305 -5.68 13.08 -5.10
CA ILE A 305 -6.15 12.91 -3.74
C ILE A 305 -7.49 13.61 -3.56
N TRP A 306 -8.34 13.10 -2.68
CA TRP A 306 -9.63 13.67 -2.36
C TRP A 306 -9.83 13.78 -0.85
N MET A 307 -10.16 14.97 -0.37
CA MET A 307 -10.53 15.25 1.01
C MET A 307 -11.98 14.82 1.23
N VAL A 308 -12.16 13.64 1.82
CA VAL A 308 -13.49 13.11 2.17
C VAL A 308 -14.11 13.92 3.31
N ARG A 309 -13.30 14.35 4.28
CA ARG A 309 -13.74 15.05 5.50
C ARG A 309 -12.63 15.92 6.07
N GLY A 310 -13.03 16.99 6.77
CA GLY A 310 -12.13 17.88 7.49
C GLY A 310 -11.33 18.79 6.57
N SER A 311 -10.13 19.16 7.01
CA SER A 311 -9.27 20.12 6.30
C SER A 311 -7.80 19.70 6.32
N GLY A 312 -7.03 20.30 5.42
CA GLY A 312 -5.59 20.12 5.32
C GLY A 312 -4.93 21.17 4.43
N LYS A 313 -3.61 21.05 4.30
CA LYS A 313 -2.77 21.91 3.47
C LYS A 313 -1.83 21.05 2.64
N LEU A 314 -1.80 21.30 1.34
CA LEU A 314 -0.86 20.72 0.39
C LEU A 314 0.19 21.78 0.03
N VAL A 315 1.44 21.53 0.41
CA VAL A 315 2.58 22.41 0.14
C VAL A 315 3.33 21.88 -1.07
N MET A 316 3.64 22.73 -2.06
CA MET A 316 4.28 22.37 -3.33
C MET A 316 5.23 23.47 -3.84
N GLY A 317 6.53 23.33 -3.52
CA GLY A 317 7.52 24.35 -3.81
C GLY A 317 7.21 25.63 -3.02
N ASP A 318 6.93 26.72 -3.74
CA ASP A 318 6.55 28.03 -3.22
C ASP A 318 5.03 28.23 -3.03
N SER A 319 4.22 27.21 -3.36
CA SER A 319 2.76 27.30 -3.33
C SER A 319 2.17 26.48 -2.18
N VAL A 320 1.11 26.99 -1.56
CA VAL A 320 0.31 26.27 -0.56
C VAL A 320 -1.14 26.27 -1.02
N VAL A 321 -1.74 25.09 -1.03
CA VAL A 321 -3.15 24.88 -1.38
C VAL A 321 -3.88 24.42 -0.12
N ASP A 322 -4.85 25.21 0.32
CA ASP A 322 -5.77 24.81 1.39
C ASP A 322 -6.80 23.84 0.81
N LEU A 323 -7.08 22.76 1.54
CA LEU A 323 -8.02 21.72 1.16
C LEU A 323 -9.10 21.57 2.24
N SER A 324 -10.35 21.44 1.80
CA SER A 324 -11.52 21.21 2.64
C SER A 324 -12.29 19.96 2.17
N ALA A 325 -13.22 19.47 2.99
CA ALA A 325 -14.07 18.34 2.62
C ALA A 325 -14.78 18.58 1.27
N GLY A 326 -14.69 17.58 0.39
CA GLY A 326 -15.14 17.63 -1.01
C GLY A 326 -14.04 18.01 -2.00
N ASP A 327 -12.94 18.64 -1.58
CA ASP A 327 -11.88 19.05 -2.49
C ASP A 327 -11.06 17.85 -2.98
N GLY A 328 -11.00 17.67 -4.30
CA GLY A 328 -10.05 16.79 -4.97
C GLY A 328 -8.98 17.60 -5.68
N VAL A 329 -7.73 17.17 -5.60
CA VAL A 329 -6.61 17.85 -6.24
C VAL A 329 -5.66 16.85 -6.88
N TRP A 330 -5.21 17.19 -8.09
CA TRP A 330 -4.14 16.47 -8.76
C TRP A 330 -2.77 17.01 -8.36
N ILE A 331 -1.88 16.08 -8.02
CA ILE A 331 -0.47 16.35 -7.76
C ILE A 331 0.33 15.83 -8.95
N PRO A 332 0.95 16.70 -9.76
CA PRO A 332 1.65 16.28 -10.95
C PRO A 332 2.93 15.50 -10.66
N ALA A 333 3.28 14.59 -11.56
CA ALA A 333 4.53 13.87 -11.57
C ALA A 333 5.72 14.83 -11.54
N GLY A 334 6.75 14.50 -10.77
CA GLY A 334 7.95 15.32 -10.62
C GLY A 334 7.80 16.56 -9.74
N VAL A 335 6.58 16.89 -9.30
CA VAL A 335 6.35 18.01 -8.38
C VAL A 335 6.57 17.54 -6.94
N TRP A 336 7.48 18.24 -6.27
CA TRP A 336 7.69 18.08 -4.85
C TRP A 336 6.45 18.50 -4.08
N HIS A 337 6.05 17.70 -3.10
CA HIS A 337 4.89 18.01 -2.27
C HIS A 337 5.00 17.46 -0.85
N ARG A 338 4.25 18.10 0.05
CA ARG A 338 4.02 17.66 1.42
C ARG A 338 2.57 17.94 1.80
N LEU A 339 1.88 16.92 2.30
CA LEU A 339 0.51 17.04 2.79
C LEU A 339 0.50 17.11 4.32
N ARG A 340 -0.23 18.08 4.86
CA ARG A 340 -0.60 18.17 6.28
C ARG A 340 -2.11 18.09 6.38
N MET A 341 -2.60 17.31 7.32
CA MET A 341 -4.01 17.15 7.63
C MET A 341 -4.27 17.60 9.06
N ASP A 342 -5.37 18.30 9.25
CA ASP A 342 -5.84 18.67 10.59
C ASP A 342 -6.50 17.46 11.28
N ALA A 343 -6.70 17.55 12.60
CA ALA A 343 -7.39 16.51 13.34
C ALA A 343 -8.81 16.29 12.81
N GLY A 344 -9.25 15.04 12.70
CA GLY A 344 -10.51 14.65 12.06
C GLY A 344 -10.48 14.72 10.53
N GLY A 345 -9.35 15.07 9.91
CA GLY A 345 -9.19 15.08 8.47
C GLY A 345 -9.11 13.66 7.89
N LEU A 346 -9.82 13.44 6.79
CA LEU A 346 -9.78 12.19 6.01
C LEU A 346 -9.53 12.49 4.53
N MET A 347 -8.48 11.90 3.99
CA MET A 347 -8.10 11.99 2.59
C MET A 347 -7.92 10.59 2.04
N VAL A 348 -8.34 10.38 0.80
CA VAL A 348 -8.12 9.13 0.07
C VAL A 348 -7.41 9.39 -1.26
N PRO A 349 -6.46 8.54 -1.66
CA PRO A 349 -5.97 8.56 -3.04
C PRO A 349 -7.07 8.01 -3.97
N VAL A 350 -7.32 8.67 -5.09
CA VAL A 350 -8.42 8.32 -6.01
C VAL A 350 -7.94 7.53 -7.21
N GLY A 351 -6.84 7.97 -7.83
CA GLY A 351 -6.27 7.30 -9.00
C GLY A 351 -5.00 7.99 -9.47
N GLU A 352 -4.44 7.45 -10.54
CA GLU A 352 -3.15 7.86 -11.09
C GLU A 352 -3.26 8.13 -12.60
N LEU A 353 -2.44 9.05 -13.10
CA LEU A 353 -2.20 9.22 -14.54
C LEU A 353 -0.71 9.08 -14.85
N PRO A 354 -0.33 8.52 -16.01
CA PRO A 354 1.06 8.45 -16.43
C PRO A 354 1.72 9.83 -16.48
N SER A 355 3.02 9.92 -16.14
CA SER A 355 3.81 11.16 -16.25
C SER A 355 3.80 11.78 -17.65
N ALA A 356 3.53 10.98 -18.68
CA ALA A 356 3.41 11.40 -20.06
C ALA A 356 2.20 12.31 -20.33
N VAL A 357 1.17 12.33 -19.47
CA VAL A 357 0.06 13.29 -19.58
C VAL A 357 0.57 14.69 -19.23
N ALA A 358 0.22 15.72 -20.02
CA ALA A 358 0.69 17.09 -19.81
C ALA A 358 0.03 17.85 -18.64
N LEU A 359 -0.11 17.20 -17.49
CA LEU A 359 -0.54 17.82 -16.24
C LEU A 359 0.64 18.56 -15.60
N ARG A 360 0.46 19.83 -15.22
CA ARG A 360 1.52 20.76 -14.81
C ARG A 360 1.14 21.49 -13.54
N ARG A 361 2.11 22.13 -12.87
CA ARG A 361 1.89 22.90 -11.63
C ARG A 361 0.78 23.94 -11.72
N ARG A 362 0.65 24.63 -12.85
CA ARG A 362 -0.43 25.61 -13.08
C ARG A 362 -1.84 25.02 -13.10
N HIS A 363 -1.97 23.71 -13.30
CA HIS A 363 -3.26 22.99 -13.30
C HIS A 363 -3.61 22.48 -11.89
N ILE A 364 -2.76 22.70 -10.88
CA ILE A 364 -3.01 22.27 -9.51
C ILE A 364 -3.98 23.26 -8.86
N GLN A 365 -5.26 22.98 -9.00
CA GLN A 365 -6.34 23.70 -8.34
C GLN A 365 -7.30 22.68 -7.72
N PRO A 366 -7.72 22.87 -6.46
CA PRO A 366 -8.78 22.06 -5.88
C PRO A 366 -10.04 22.14 -6.74
N SER A 367 -10.58 20.98 -7.10
CA SER A 367 -11.89 20.85 -7.71
C SER A 367 -12.83 20.28 -6.67
N TYR A 368 -13.96 20.95 -6.46
CA TYR A 368 -14.95 20.49 -5.50
C TYR A 368 -15.77 19.34 -6.08
N PHE A 369 -15.86 18.25 -5.33
CA PHE A 369 -16.71 17.11 -5.63
C PHE A 369 -17.74 16.92 -4.51
N SER A 370 -19.03 17.00 -4.87
CA SER A 370 -20.13 16.76 -3.92
C SER A 370 -20.01 15.36 -3.30
N MET A 371 -20.40 15.24 -2.04
CA MET A 371 -20.48 13.95 -1.33
C MET A 371 -21.49 12.99 -1.97
N ASP A 372 -22.42 13.47 -2.80
CA ASP A 372 -23.29 12.61 -3.61
C ASP A 372 -22.51 11.76 -4.63
N ARG A 373 -21.26 12.17 -4.94
CA ARG A 373 -20.32 11.42 -5.80
C ARG A 373 -19.37 10.53 -4.99
N ARG A 374 -19.54 10.40 -3.66
CA ARG A 374 -18.65 9.61 -2.79
C ARG A 374 -18.44 8.20 -3.31
N ALA A 375 -19.52 7.48 -3.64
CA ALA A 375 -19.42 6.12 -4.18
C ALA A 375 -18.62 6.11 -5.51
N GLU A 376 -18.88 7.06 -6.39
CA GLU A 376 -18.20 7.16 -7.68
C GLU A 376 -16.70 7.42 -7.56
N ILE A 377 -16.28 8.25 -6.61
CA ILE A 377 -14.88 8.58 -6.36
C ILE A 377 -14.18 7.44 -5.61
N LEU A 378 -14.84 6.86 -4.61
CA LEU A 378 -14.30 5.72 -3.87
C LEU A 378 -14.24 4.45 -4.72
N TYR A 379 -15.09 4.28 -5.72
CA TYR A 379 -14.97 3.21 -6.70
C TYR A 379 -13.64 3.27 -7.46
N ARG A 380 -13.24 4.47 -7.90
CA ARG A 380 -11.96 4.67 -8.61
C ARG A 380 -10.77 4.38 -7.69
N SER A 381 -10.88 4.80 -6.43
CA SER A 381 -9.92 4.50 -5.35
C SER A 381 -9.81 2.99 -5.10
N MET A 382 -10.95 2.31 -4.97
CA MET A 382 -11.05 0.85 -4.82
C MET A 382 -10.31 0.14 -5.95
N VAL A 383 -10.65 0.41 -7.22
CA VAL A 383 -10.06 -0.30 -8.35
C VAL A 383 -8.57 0.04 -8.54
N SER A 384 -8.18 1.29 -8.25
CA SER A 384 -6.81 1.77 -8.44
C SER A 384 -5.85 1.24 -7.37
N PHE A 385 -6.32 1.05 -6.14
CA PHE A 385 -5.45 0.79 -4.99
C PHE A 385 -5.75 -0.52 -4.23
N THR A 386 -6.85 -1.21 -4.52
CA THR A 386 -7.08 -2.57 -3.99
C THR A 386 -6.80 -3.61 -5.07
N SER A 387 -6.96 -4.89 -4.72
CA SER A 387 -6.83 -6.01 -5.66
C SER A 387 -8.15 -6.30 -6.41
N LEU A 388 -9.25 -5.61 -6.06
CA LEU A 388 -10.52 -5.70 -6.78
C LEU A 388 -10.36 -5.17 -8.21
N ARG A 389 -10.83 -5.93 -9.19
CA ARG A 389 -10.74 -5.60 -10.62
C ARG A 389 -12.12 -5.51 -11.25
N PRO A 390 -12.42 -4.48 -12.06
CA PRO A 390 -13.69 -4.38 -12.77
C PRO A 390 -13.80 -5.51 -13.80
N VAL A 391 -14.99 -6.07 -13.93
CA VAL A 391 -15.27 -7.10 -14.94
C VAL A 391 -15.27 -6.45 -16.33
N GLY A 392 -14.45 -6.99 -17.23
CA GLY A 392 -14.45 -6.62 -18.65
C GLY A 392 -13.65 -5.37 -19.03
N GLU A 393 -12.92 -4.75 -18.10
CA GLU A 393 -12.11 -3.55 -18.38
C GLU A 393 -10.69 -3.65 -17.81
N THR A 394 -9.74 -3.02 -18.49
CA THR A 394 -8.32 -2.94 -18.10
C THR A 394 -7.97 -1.50 -17.71
N GLY A 395 -8.63 -0.93 -16.71
CA GLY A 395 -8.31 0.42 -16.23
C GLY A 395 -9.43 1.07 -15.44
N VAL A 396 -9.13 2.25 -14.89
CA VAL A 396 -10.08 3.14 -14.24
C VAL A 396 -10.21 4.40 -15.08
N ASP A 397 -11.43 4.76 -15.46
CA ASP A 397 -11.71 6.02 -16.13
C ASP A 397 -11.55 7.19 -15.14
N MET A 398 -10.65 8.11 -15.47
CA MET A 398 -10.33 9.29 -14.69
C MET A 398 -10.67 10.60 -15.42
N ASP A 399 -11.17 10.52 -16.67
CA ASP A 399 -11.23 11.64 -17.62
C ASP A 399 -12.05 12.82 -17.08
N ASP A 400 -13.16 12.53 -16.39
CA ASP A 400 -14.06 13.51 -15.81
C ASP A 400 -13.55 14.16 -14.51
N LEU A 401 -12.46 13.62 -13.95
CA LEU A 401 -11.78 14.18 -12.79
C LEU A 401 -10.55 15.00 -13.16
N VAL A 402 -10.20 15.06 -14.45
CA VAL A 402 -9.05 15.82 -14.94
C VAL A 402 -9.39 17.32 -15.00
N PRO A 403 -8.48 18.23 -14.58
CA PRO A 403 -8.73 19.66 -14.65
C PRO A 403 -9.04 20.15 -16.08
N VAL A 404 -9.94 21.12 -16.18
CA VAL A 404 -10.29 21.75 -17.46
C VAL A 404 -9.04 22.30 -18.16
N GLY A 405 -8.91 22.02 -19.45
CA GLY A 405 -7.78 22.48 -20.27
C GLY A 405 -6.56 21.55 -20.27
N VAL A 406 -6.62 20.43 -19.56
CA VAL A 406 -5.63 19.35 -19.69
C VAL A 406 -6.09 18.39 -20.77
N ASP A 407 -5.30 18.27 -21.85
CA ASP A 407 -5.52 17.27 -22.87
C ASP A 407 -4.77 15.98 -22.49
N LEU A 408 -5.52 14.91 -22.22
CA LEU A 408 -4.97 13.59 -21.88
C LEU A 408 -4.11 12.97 -22.99
N ARG A 409 -4.29 13.40 -24.24
CA ARG A 409 -3.49 12.94 -25.39
C ARG A 409 -2.21 13.76 -25.57
N SER A 410 -2.13 14.92 -24.93
CA SER A 410 -0.97 15.80 -25.05
C SER A 410 0.20 15.26 -24.22
N GLN A 411 1.40 15.30 -24.80
CA GLN A 411 2.60 14.84 -24.12
C GLN A 411 3.12 15.88 -23.11
N GLY A 412 3.50 15.39 -21.94
CA GLY A 412 4.17 16.11 -20.88
C GLY A 412 5.56 16.59 -21.29
N ASP A 413 6.29 17.15 -20.32
CA ASP A 413 7.66 17.61 -20.61
C ASP A 413 8.57 16.39 -20.85
N PRO A 414 9.10 16.19 -22.08
CA PRO A 414 9.92 15.01 -22.38
C PRO A 414 11.24 14.99 -21.61
N VAL A 415 11.71 16.14 -21.13
CA VAL A 415 12.87 16.25 -20.24
C VAL A 415 12.54 15.63 -18.89
N LEU A 416 11.43 16.03 -18.30
CA LEU A 416 10.98 15.52 -17.00
C LEU A 416 10.58 14.05 -17.09
N GLY A 417 9.87 13.64 -18.15
CA GLY A 417 9.48 12.25 -18.35
C GLY A 417 10.68 11.31 -18.26
N ARG A 418 11.75 11.60 -19.02
CA ARG A 418 12.99 10.81 -18.94
C ARG A 418 13.62 10.82 -17.55
N LEU A 419 13.71 11.97 -16.90
CA LEU A 419 14.29 12.08 -15.55
C LEU A 419 13.47 11.35 -14.48
N LEU A 420 12.15 11.23 -14.67
CA LEU A 420 11.27 10.50 -13.75
C LEU A 420 11.40 8.99 -13.92
N ASP A 421 11.65 8.54 -15.15
CA ASP A 421 11.77 7.12 -15.54
C ASP A 421 13.20 6.57 -15.35
N GLU A 422 14.23 7.42 -15.40
CA GLU A 422 15.64 7.03 -15.21
C GLU A 422 16.01 6.90 -13.72
N GLU A 423 16.47 5.73 -13.26
CA GLU A 423 17.02 5.57 -11.89
C GLU A 423 18.41 6.22 -11.73
N SER A 424 19.16 6.38 -12.83
CA SER A 424 20.46 7.07 -12.89
C SER A 424 20.34 8.60 -12.91
N PHE A 425 19.20 9.17 -12.50
CA PHE A 425 18.99 10.63 -12.41
C PHE A 425 20.09 11.35 -11.60
N HIS A 426 20.79 10.63 -10.73
CA HIS A 426 21.86 11.13 -9.89
C HIS A 426 23.25 11.14 -10.53
N GLU A 427 23.42 10.47 -11.68
CA GLU A 427 24.69 10.35 -12.39
C GLU A 427 24.83 11.42 -13.49
N VAL A 428 23.75 12.13 -13.81
CA VAL A 428 23.73 13.14 -14.87
C VAL A 428 23.87 14.53 -14.27
N SER A 429 24.89 15.27 -14.71
CA SER A 429 25.04 16.68 -14.33
C SER A 429 24.02 17.56 -15.06
N GLU A 430 23.61 18.65 -14.42
CA GLU A 430 22.74 19.65 -15.03
C GLU A 430 23.32 20.17 -16.36
N LYS A 431 24.64 20.38 -16.41
CA LYS A 431 25.36 20.76 -17.63
C LYS A 431 25.15 19.76 -18.77
N LEU A 432 25.33 18.47 -18.50
CA LEU A 432 25.16 17.43 -19.51
C LEU A 432 23.70 17.29 -19.96
N LEU A 433 22.75 17.49 -19.05
CA LEU A 433 21.32 17.54 -19.39
C LEU A 433 21.03 18.75 -20.29
N ALA A 434 21.50 19.94 -19.92
CA ALA A 434 21.32 21.15 -20.71
C ALA A 434 21.88 20.98 -22.14
N GLU A 435 23.09 20.42 -22.27
CA GLU A 435 23.71 20.07 -23.56
C GLU A 435 22.87 19.04 -24.33
N ARG A 436 22.44 17.95 -23.69
CA ARG A 436 21.60 16.90 -24.30
C ARG A 436 20.26 17.45 -24.80
N PHE A 437 19.71 18.46 -24.14
CA PHE A 437 18.45 19.11 -24.51
C PHE A 437 18.63 20.35 -25.39
N GLY A 438 19.86 20.66 -25.82
CA GLY A 438 20.16 21.77 -26.73
C GLY A 438 19.83 23.14 -26.15
N CYS A 439 20.02 23.34 -24.84
CA CYS A 439 19.76 24.60 -24.16
C CYS A 439 20.89 24.98 -23.18
N SER A 440 20.92 26.24 -22.73
CA SER A 440 21.84 26.66 -21.67
C SER A 440 21.37 26.13 -20.31
N GLN A 441 22.30 25.91 -19.37
CA GLN A 441 21.98 25.50 -17.98
C GLN A 441 20.92 26.41 -17.36
N ARG A 442 21.10 27.74 -17.44
CA ARG A 442 20.11 28.70 -16.95
C ARG A 442 18.70 28.47 -17.51
N ARG A 443 18.57 28.15 -18.81
CA ARG A 443 17.27 27.90 -19.44
C ARG A 443 16.70 26.54 -19.01
N PHE A 444 17.56 25.54 -18.83
CA PHE A 444 17.19 24.25 -18.26
C PHE A 444 16.64 24.43 -16.85
N ASP A 445 17.38 25.07 -15.96
CA ASP A 445 17.00 25.31 -14.57
C ASP A 445 15.71 26.13 -14.45
N GLN A 446 15.55 27.19 -15.24
CA GLN A 446 14.30 27.97 -15.26
C GLN A 446 13.09 27.11 -15.68
N ARG A 447 13.26 26.27 -16.71
CA ARG A 447 12.22 25.36 -17.19
C ARG A 447 11.91 24.30 -16.14
N PHE A 448 12.94 23.73 -15.51
CA PHE A 448 12.82 22.70 -14.48
C PHE A 448 12.10 23.26 -13.25
N LEU A 449 12.54 24.42 -12.73
CA LEU A 449 11.92 25.11 -11.61
C LEU A 449 10.44 25.46 -11.89
N SER A 450 10.15 25.95 -13.09
CA SER A 450 8.76 26.23 -13.50
C SER A 450 7.89 24.97 -13.47
N ALA A 451 8.45 23.83 -13.86
CA ALA A 451 7.71 22.59 -13.99
C ALA A 451 7.61 21.79 -12.67
N THR A 452 8.63 21.79 -11.82
CA THR A 452 8.70 20.97 -10.59
C THR A 452 8.56 21.78 -9.30
N GLY A 453 8.80 23.09 -9.36
CA GLY A 453 8.83 23.98 -8.18
C GLY A 453 10.12 23.93 -7.38
N GLN A 454 11.15 23.25 -7.88
CA GLN A 454 12.47 23.19 -7.26
C GLN A 454 13.58 23.35 -8.31
N CYS A 455 14.76 23.81 -7.88
CA CYS A 455 15.96 23.68 -8.73
C CYS A 455 16.34 22.21 -8.90
N PHE A 456 17.04 21.90 -10.00
CA PHE A 456 17.38 20.52 -10.33
C PHE A 456 18.23 19.84 -9.24
N GLU A 457 19.21 20.55 -8.67
CA GLU A 457 20.08 20.00 -7.63
C GLU A 457 19.29 19.57 -6.38
N GLN A 458 18.39 20.42 -5.88
CA GLN A 458 17.55 20.09 -4.72
C GLN A 458 16.59 18.95 -5.03
N TRP A 459 16.03 18.93 -6.24
CA TRP A 459 15.15 17.85 -6.69
C TRP A 459 15.86 16.50 -6.73
N VAL A 460 17.12 16.46 -7.21
CA VAL A 460 17.95 15.25 -7.19
C VAL A 460 18.20 14.80 -5.75
N ILE A 461 18.51 15.72 -4.82
CA ILE A 461 18.68 15.38 -3.40
C ILE A 461 17.39 14.75 -2.85
N ASP A 462 16.23 15.36 -3.08
CA ASP A 462 14.96 14.85 -2.57
C ASP A 462 14.59 13.48 -3.17
N ARG A 463 14.88 13.25 -4.46
CA ARG A 463 14.73 11.94 -5.11
C ARG A 463 15.70 10.90 -4.55
N LYS A 464 16.97 11.26 -4.30
CA LYS A 464 17.95 10.38 -3.64
C LYS A 464 17.46 9.99 -2.24
N MET A 465 16.91 10.94 -1.49
CA MET A 465 16.42 10.71 -0.14
C MET A 465 15.14 9.85 -0.14
N LEU A 466 14.22 10.07 -1.09
CA LEU A 466 13.07 9.19 -1.31
C LEU A 466 13.52 7.75 -1.62
N ARG A 467 14.49 7.57 -2.51
CA ARG A 467 15.07 6.25 -2.82
C ARG A 467 15.75 5.63 -1.59
N ALA A 468 16.48 6.43 -0.82
CA ALA A 468 17.12 5.99 0.41
C ALA A 468 16.11 5.51 1.46
N ARG A 469 14.94 6.16 1.57
CA ARG A 469 13.84 5.70 2.43
C ARG A 469 13.38 4.29 2.04
N THR A 470 13.24 4.02 0.75
CA THR A 470 12.92 2.67 0.24
C THR A 470 14.04 1.68 0.49
N LEU A 471 15.31 2.05 0.34
CA LEU A 471 16.43 1.13 0.56
C LEU A 471 16.70 0.86 2.05
N LEU A 472 16.47 1.85 2.91
CA LEU A 472 16.54 1.70 4.37
C LEU A 472 15.51 0.70 4.89
N ALA A 473 14.54 0.33 4.06
CA ALA A 473 13.60 -0.72 4.33
C ALA A 473 14.26 -2.07 4.59
N ASN A 474 15.35 -2.34 3.89
CA ASN A 474 16.03 -3.61 3.97
C ASN A 474 17.06 -3.59 5.12
N PRO A 475 16.91 -4.46 6.13
CA PRO A 475 17.86 -4.54 7.25
C PRO A 475 19.26 -4.97 6.83
N GLU A 476 19.35 -5.78 5.77
CA GLU A 476 20.59 -6.40 5.28
C GLU A 476 21.50 -5.38 4.57
N LEU A 477 20.94 -4.28 4.06
CA LEU A 477 21.76 -3.26 3.39
C LEU A 477 22.51 -2.42 4.42
N SER A 478 23.83 -2.36 4.29
CA SER A 478 24.62 -1.44 5.14
C SER A 478 24.33 0.03 4.76
N VAL A 479 24.53 0.95 5.71
CA VAL A 479 24.36 2.40 5.44
C VAL A 479 25.32 2.86 4.34
N THR A 480 26.53 2.31 4.29
CA THR A 480 27.52 2.60 3.24
C THR A 480 27.03 2.13 1.86
N GLU A 481 26.46 0.93 1.79
CA GLU A 481 25.91 0.40 0.55
C GLU A 481 24.72 1.22 0.05
N ILE A 482 23.83 1.65 0.96
CA ILE A 482 22.72 2.56 0.61
C ILE A 482 23.26 3.89 0.08
N ALA A 483 24.26 4.46 0.75
CA ALA A 483 24.88 5.72 0.31
C ALA A 483 25.40 5.61 -1.13
N LEU A 484 26.11 4.53 -1.45
CA LEU A 484 26.61 4.26 -2.80
C LEU A 484 25.46 4.08 -3.81
N ARG A 485 24.44 3.29 -3.48
CA ARG A 485 23.28 3.04 -4.37
C ARG A 485 22.45 4.28 -4.67
N VAL A 486 22.43 5.27 -3.77
CA VAL A 486 21.74 6.55 -4.02
C VAL A 486 22.68 7.64 -4.54
N GLY A 487 23.91 7.28 -4.92
CA GLY A 487 24.85 8.20 -5.58
C GLY A 487 25.61 9.13 -4.65
N TYR A 488 25.99 8.67 -3.45
CA TYR A 488 26.97 9.34 -2.58
C TYR A 488 28.24 8.49 -2.49
N HIS A 489 29.41 9.13 -2.64
CA HIS A 489 30.70 8.45 -2.49
C HIS A 489 31.03 8.08 -1.03
N HIS A 490 30.42 8.76 -0.05
CA HIS A 490 30.69 8.56 1.37
C HIS A 490 29.41 8.54 2.22
N GLY A 491 29.34 7.59 3.16
CA GLY A 491 28.20 7.44 4.07
C GLY A 491 27.96 8.63 5.01
N SER A 492 28.99 9.44 5.30
CA SER A 492 28.89 10.65 6.13
C SER A 492 28.13 11.77 5.43
N SER A 493 28.36 11.97 4.13
CA SER A 493 27.62 12.94 3.30
C SER A 493 26.16 12.54 3.14
N PHE A 494 25.92 11.25 2.86
CA PHE A 494 24.57 10.68 2.85
C PHE A 494 23.86 10.88 4.21
N THR A 495 24.54 10.59 5.32
CA THR A 495 23.98 10.73 6.66
C THR A 495 23.53 12.16 6.96
N ARG A 496 24.35 13.16 6.62
CA ARG A 496 24.02 14.57 6.82
C ARG A 496 22.84 14.99 5.93
N ALA A 497 22.84 14.58 4.66
CA ALA A 497 21.74 14.86 3.75
C ALA A 497 20.43 14.24 4.24
N PHE A 498 20.45 12.98 4.67
CA PHE A 498 19.27 12.29 5.19
C PHE A 498 18.69 12.97 6.43
N LEU A 499 19.56 13.34 7.38
CA LEU A 499 19.14 14.06 8.57
C LEU A 499 18.62 15.47 8.23
N GLY A 500 19.24 16.17 7.27
CA GLY A 500 18.79 17.49 6.83
C GLY A 500 17.43 17.46 6.14
N THR A 501 17.20 16.50 5.24
CA THR A 501 15.95 16.39 4.48
C THR A 501 14.80 15.84 5.33
N HIS A 502 15.06 14.90 6.23
CA HIS A 502 14.00 14.22 7.01
C HIS A 502 13.93 14.65 8.48
N GLY A 503 14.90 15.39 9.01
CA GLY A 503 14.93 15.78 10.42
C GLY A 503 15.05 14.61 11.42
N ILE A 504 15.27 13.38 10.93
CA ILE A 504 15.43 12.17 11.74
C ILE A 504 16.67 11.39 11.29
N LYS A 505 17.29 10.67 12.22
CA LYS A 505 18.46 9.86 11.87
C LYS A 505 18.01 8.64 11.06
N ARG A 506 18.78 8.30 10.04
CA ARG A 506 18.66 7.04 9.26
C ARG A 506 18.53 5.78 10.11
N THR A 507 19.22 5.68 11.25
CA THR A 507 19.09 4.55 12.18
C THR A 507 17.70 4.47 12.77
N ASP A 508 17.16 5.62 13.17
CA ASP A 508 15.85 5.74 13.80
C ASP A 508 14.76 5.51 12.74
N TYR A 509 14.96 6.02 11.52
CA TYR A 509 14.12 5.72 10.36
C TYR A 509 14.13 4.23 10.02
N ARG A 510 15.30 3.60 9.94
CA ARG A 510 15.43 2.15 9.70
C ARG A 510 14.79 1.35 10.81
N GLN A 511 15.03 1.67 12.08
CA GLN A 511 14.39 0.96 13.18
C GLN A 511 12.88 1.18 13.18
N ALA A 512 12.41 2.40 12.92
CA ALA A 512 10.99 2.65 12.71
C ALA A 512 10.46 1.80 11.57
N TYR A 513 11.14 1.76 10.42
CA TYR A 513 10.77 1.00 9.23
C TYR A 513 10.82 -0.52 9.42
N LEU A 514 11.87 -1.09 10.03
CA LEU A 514 11.97 -2.54 10.30
C LEU A 514 10.90 -2.98 11.30
N ARG A 515 10.57 -2.11 12.26
CA ARG A 515 9.37 -2.25 13.06
C ARG A 515 8.12 -2.26 12.14
N ARG A 516 8.01 -1.40 11.13
CA ARG A 516 6.91 -1.45 10.13
C ARG A 516 6.84 -2.76 9.31
N GLN A 517 7.98 -3.22 8.82
CA GLN A 517 8.05 -4.30 7.83
C GLN A 517 7.76 -5.69 8.41
N SER A 518 7.95 -5.87 9.72
CA SER A 518 7.60 -7.10 10.45
C SER A 518 6.09 -7.40 10.43
N VAL A 519 5.30 -6.49 9.88
CA VAL A 519 3.85 -6.50 9.89
C VAL A 519 3.24 -6.26 8.49
N SER A 520 3.82 -5.40 7.65
CA SER A 520 3.16 -4.95 6.40
C SER A 520 3.42 -5.79 5.15
N ILE A 521 3.74 -7.08 5.26
CA ILE A 521 3.92 -7.90 4.06
C ILE A 521 3.01 -9.11 4.19
N GLY A 522 1.82 -8.93 3.64
CA GLY A 522 0.78 -9.91 3.42
C GLY A 522 -0.27 -9.18 2.58
N VAL A 523 -0.43 -9.60 1.32
CA VAL A 523 -1.42 -9.14 0.32
C VAL A 523 -1.27 -7.68 -0.20
N GLU A 524 -0.88 -7.53 -1.47
CA GLU A 524 -1.28 -6.42 -2.35
C GLU A 524 -1.55 -6.93 -3.76
#